data_AF-A0A7Y9IAL9-F1
#
_entry.id   AF-A0A7Y9IAL9-F1
#
_cell.length_a   1.000
_cell.length_b   1.000
_cell.length_c   1.000
_cell.angle_alpha   90.00
_cell.angle_beta   90.00
_cell.angle_gamma   90.00
#
_symmetry.space_group_name_H-M   'P 1'
#
loop_
_entity.id
_entity.type
_entity.pdbx_description
1 polymer ?
#
loop_
_entity_poly.entity_id
_entity_poly.type
_entity_poly.pdbx_seq_one_letter_code
_entity_poly.pdbx_strand_id
1 'polypeptide(L)'
;MIEMADLDTRIEALGPSFGGALCLDFANSVEPRGATAQPDQAGTPRLRQDFNDPYDLVAWGLNQQLYGHDRAKRLWRVAGEAEAAGEVLHRTRKLSDVTYRVFAALAGGAPPSPGDVAALQAAYGEAVRNGTLAITSTGPVFNWPEPDLRVVRWAAAVSAFDTLRSVAPTKIKICGGEGRDGIPCGWLFIDTTKNGSRRWCSMSDCGNTNKSRRQNARRRTERASRSGRSRATRR
;
A
#
# COMPACT_ATOMS: atom_id res chain seq x y z
N MET A 1 -12.82 8.51 -27.94
CA MET A 1 -11.44 8.08 -27.62
C MET A 1 -11.14 8.66 -26.26
N ILE A 2 -11.02 7.82 -25.23
CA ILE A 2 -10.44 8.28 -23.97
C ILE A 2 -8.94 8.27 -24.20
N GLU A 3 -8.33 9.45 -24.07
CA GLU A 3 -6.93 9.68 -24.39
C GLU A 3 -6.05 9.07 -23.31
N MET A 4 -4.88 8.56 -23.70
CA MET A 4 -3.89 8.05 -22.74
C MET A 4 -3.56 9.03 -21.62
N ALA A 5 -3.81 10.33 -21.83
CA ALA A 5 -3.72 11.39 -20.82
C ALA A 5 -4.51 11.10 -19.53
N ASP A 6 -5.69 10.47 -19.60
CA ASP A 6 -6.46 10.12 -18.40
C ASP A 6 -5.80 8.99 -17.60
N LEU A 7 -5.18 8.03 -18.29
CA LEU A 7 -4.46 6.92 -17.66
C LEU A 7 -3.18 7.41 -17.00
N ASP A 8 -2.42 8.27 -17.68
CA ASP A 8 -1.19 8.86 -17.16
C ASP A 8 -1.46 9.76 -15.95
N THR A 9 -2.49 10.61 -16.02
CA THR A 9 -2.93 11.45 -14.89
C THR A 9 -3.29 10.61 -13.66
N ARG A 10 -3.97 9.48 -13.86
CA ARG A 10 -4.31 8.57 -12.76
C ARG A 10 -3.07 7.91 -12.18
N ILE A 11 -2.11 7.49 -13.02
CA ILE A 11 -0.83 6.93 -12.54
C ILE A 11 -0.06 7.95 -11.70
N GLU A 12 -0.01 9.21 -12.14
CA GLU A 12 0.65 10.29 -11.37
C GLU A 12 -0.05 10.57 -10.02
N ALA A 13 -1.36 10.34 -9.94
CA ALA A 13 -2.13 10.48 -8.70
C ALA A 13 -1.96 9.29 -7.75
N LEU A 14 -1.51 8.12 -8.23
CA LEU A 14 -1.13 7.02 -7.37
C LEU A 14 0.08 7.46 -6.54
N GLY A 15 0.03 7.17 -5.25
CA GLY A 15 1.22 7.36 -4.45
C GLY A 15 2.19 6.18 -4.51
N PRO A 16 3.32 6.33 -3.83
CA PRO A 16 4.49 5.51 -4.08
C PRO A 16 4.33 4.06 -3.61
N SER A 17 5.07 3.18 -4.27
CA SER A 17 5.17 1.76 -3.93
C SER A 17 6.46 1.49 -3.15
N PHE A 18 6.32 1.29 -1.83
CA PHE A 18 7.43 1.12 -0.89
C PHE A 18 7.34 -0.19 -0.08
N GLY A 19 6.33 -1.01 -0.34
CA GLY A 19 6.08 -2.27 0.33
C GLY A 19 7.18 -3.30 0.11
N GLY A 20 7.78 -3.31 -1.09
CA GLY A 20 8.80 -4.28 -1.47
C GLY A 20 8.23 -5.64 -1.89
N ALA A 21 6.90 -5.75 -1.95
CA ALA A 21 6.15 -6.85 -2.54
C ALA A 21 4.79 -6.31 -3.01
N LEU A 22 4.29 -6.80 -4.14
CA LEU A 22 3.04 -6.34 -4.75
C LEU A 22 1.86 -6.37 -3.77
N CYS A 23 1.74 -7.42 -2.94
CA CYS A 23 0.66 -7.51 -1.96
C CYS A 23 0.74 -6.44 -0.85
N LEU A 24 1.94 -5.97 -0.51
CA LEU A 24 2.12 -4.91 0.49
C LEU A 24 1.82 -3.55 -0.12
N ASP A 25 2.22 -3.31 -1.37
CA ASP A 25 1.83 -2.09 -2.11
C ASP A 25 0.32 -2.05 -2.36
N PHE A 26 -0.29 -3.21 -2.65
CA PHE A 26 -1.74 -3.38 -2.72
C PHE A 26 -2.43 -3.10 -1.38
N ALA A 27 -1.86 -3.56 -0.26
CA ALA A 27 -2.33 -3.22 1.07
C ALA A 27 -2.08 -1.74 1.43
N ASN A 28 -1.10 -1.07 0.82
CA ASN A 28 -0.81 0.34 1.05
C ASN A 28 -1.57 1.29 0.10
N SER A 29 -2.55 0.77 -0.65
CA SER A 29 -3.41 1.56 -1.55
C SER A 29 -4.36 2.54 -0.83
N VAL A 30 -4.31 2.61 0.50
CA VAL A 30 -5.02 3.60 1.31
C VAL A 30 -4.01 4.21 2.29
N GLU A 31 -4.11 5.50 2.56
CA GLU A 31 -3.33 6.22 3.57
C GLU A 31 -4.21 7.27 4.27
N PRO A 32 -4.18 7.38 5.61
CA PRO A 32 -3.45 6.53 6.54
C PRO A 32 -4.06 5.13 6.69
N ARG A 33 -3.22 4.18 7.14
CA ARG A 33 -3.66 2.82 7.54
C ARG A 33 -3.65 2.67 9.06
N GLY A 34 -4.58 1.85 9.58
CA GLY A 34 -4.65 1.49 11.00
C GLY A 34 -5.37 2.52 11.88
N ALA A 35 -5.10 2.50 13.19
CA ALA A 35 -5.77 3.34 14.20
C ALA A 35 -5.44 4.85 14.10
N THR A 36 -4.72 5.27 13.06
CA THR A 36 -4.24 6.63 12.86
C THR A 36 -5.02 7.38 11.79
N ALA A 37 -6.07 6.77 11.21
CA ALA A 37 -7.07 7.46 10.42
C ALA A 37 -7.87 8.42 11.31
N GLN A 38 -7.39 9.65 11.45
CA GLN A 38 -8.15 10.72 12.10
C GLN A 38 -9.09 11.39 11.07
N PRO A 39 -10.36 11.59 11.41
CA PRO A 39 -11.26 12.43 10.63
C PRO A 39 -10.76 13.88 10.60
N ASP A 40 -11.01 14.58 9.50
CA ASP A 40 -10.84 16.03 9.43
C ASP A 40 -11.91 16.77 10.27
N GLN A 41 -11.87 18.11 10.24
CA GLN A 41 -12.82 18.94 10.99
C GLN A 41 -14.29 18.73 10.60
N ALA A 42 -14.56 18.11 9.44
CA ALA A 42 -15.91 17.75 8.98
C ALA A 42 -16.28 16.29 9.29
N GLY A 43 -15.43 15.54 10.02
CA GLY A 43 -15.66 14.12 10.27
C GLY A 43 -15.19 13.20 9.14
N THR A 44 -14.59 13.76 8.08
CA THR A 44 -14.19 13.01 6.88
C THR A 44 -12.75 12.54 7.04
N PRO A 45 -12.47 11.24 7.03
CA PRO A 45 -11.08 10.80 7.08
C PRO A 45 -10.36 11.27 5.81
N ARG A 46 -9.22 11.97 5.98
CA ARG A 46 -8.33 12.34 4.86
C ARG A 46 -7.65 11.08 4.36
N LEU A 47 -8.37 10.34 3.53
CA LEU A 47 -7.91 9.10 2.95
C LEU A 47 -7.38 9.41 1.56
N ARG A 48 -6.08 9.29 1.35
CA ARG A 48 -5.62 8.92 0.02
C ARG A 48 -6.11 7.49 -0.20
N GLN A 49 -6.82 7.26 -1.29
CA GLN A 49 -7.19 5.93 -1.73
C GLN A 49 -6.87 5.82 -3.22
N ASP A 50 -6.11 4.79 -3.58
CA ASP A 50 -5.71 4.56 -4.97
C ASP A 50 -6.81 3.89 -5.77
N PHE A 51 -7.81 3.27 -5.14
CA PHE A 51 -8.92 2.59 -5.82
C PHE A 51 -10.21 3.36 -5.57
N ASN A 52 -10.50 4.44 -6.30
CA ASN A 52 -11.72 5.25 -6.17
C ASN A 52 -12.83 4.77 -7.10
N ASP A 53 -12.46 4.37 -8.30
CA ASP A 53 -13.34 3.81 -9.32
C ASP A 53 -12.66 2.63 -10.07
N PRO A 54 -13.36 1.91 -10.96
CA PRO A 54 -12.75 0.78 -11.65
C PRO A 54 -11.59 1.12 -12.60
N TYR A 55 -11.49 2.35 -13.11
CA TYR A 55 -10.37 2.77 -13.95
C TYR A 55 -9.06 2.86 -13.17
N ASP A 56 -9.14 3.15 -11.88
CA ASP A 56 -7.97 3.14 -11.01
C ASP A 56 -7.35 1.75 -10.88
N LEU A 57 -8.14 0.67 -10.98
CA LEU A 57 -7.59 -0.69 -11.03
C LEU A 57 -6.70 -0.86 -12.27
N VAL A 58 -7.11 -0.27 -13.39
CA VAL A 58 -6.36 -0.32 -14.65
C VAL A 58 -5.06 0.45 -14.53
N ALA A 59 -5.12 1.69 -14.02
CA ALA A 59 -3.96 2.55 -13.79
C ALA A 59 -2.98 1.91 -12.80
N TRP A 60 -3.47 1.40 -11.68
CA TRP A 60 -2.65 0.76 -10.66
C TRP A 60 -1.96 -0.49 -11.19
N GLY A 61 -2.67 -1.38 -11.87
CA GLY A 61 -2.04 -2.59 -12.44
C GLY A 61 -0.97 -2.28 -13.49
N LEU A 62 -1.14 -1.20 -14.28
CA LEU A 62 -0.11 -0.73 -15.20
C LEU A 62 1.10 -0.16 -14.45
N ASN A 63 0.88 0.67 -13.43
CA ASN A 63 1.94 1.22 -12.59
C ASN A 63 2.75 0.13 -11.86
N GLN A 64 2.09 -0.96 -11.47
CA GLN A 64 2.72 -2.14 -10.87
C GLN A 64 3.31 -3.12 -11.90
N GLN A 65 3.30 -2.76 -13.19
CA GLN A 65 3.82 -3.58 -14.28
C GLN A 65 3.17 -4.98 -14.39
N LEU A 66 1.91 -5.12 -13.95
CA LEU A 66 1.15 -6.36 -14.15
C LEU A 66 0.88 -6.63 -15.63
N TYR A 67 0.93 -5.57 -16.44
CA TYR A 67 0.71 -5.61 -17.87
C TYR A 67 1.17 -4.34 -18.58
N GLY A 68 1.33 -4.40 -19.90
CA GLY A 68 1.65 -3.24 -20.74
C GLY A 68 0.43 -2.41 -21.17
N HIS A 69 0.71 -1.28 -21.83
CA HIS A 69 -0.30 -0.30 -22.25
C HIS A 69 -1.42 -0.87 -23.13
N ASP A 70 -1.14 -1.83 -24.01
CA ASP A 70 -2.17 -2.38 -24.90
C ASP A 70 -3.22 -3.19 -24.14
N ARG A 71 -2.81 -3.94 -23.11
CA ARG A 71 -3.76 -4.61 -22.22
C ARG A 71 -4.49 -3.60 -21.35
N ALA A 72 -3.81 -2.55 -20.86
CA ALA A 72 -4.45 -1.48 -20.11
C ALA A 72 -5.59 -0.82 -20.92
N LYS A 73 -5.38 -0.53 -22.22
CA LYS A 73 -6.43 0.00 -23.11
C LYS A 73 -7.64 -0.92 -23.23
N ARG A 74 -7.44 -2.25 -23.26
CA ARG A 74 -8.55 -3.23 -23.29
C ARG A 74 -9.30 -3.27 -21.96
N LEU A 75 -8.57 -3.31 -20.84
CA LEU A 75 -9.13 -3.28 -19.49
C LEU A 75 -9.90 -1.98 -19.21
N TRP A 76 -9.44 -0.85 -19.76
CA TRP A 76 -10.11 0.45 -19.64
C TRP A 76 -11.52 0.43 -20.22
N ARG A 77 -11.77 -0.31 -21.32
CA ARG A 77 -13.12 -0.46 -21.87
C ARG A 77 -14.03 -1.25 -20.92
N VAL A 78 -13.51 -2.34 -20.36
CA VAL A 78 -14.24 -3.18 -19.38
C VAL A 78 -14.54 -2.39 -18.10
N ALA A 79 -13.65 -1.48 -17.68
CA ALA A 79 -13.88 -0.61 -16.53
C ALA A 79 -15.10 0.33 -16.68
N GLY A 80 -15.54 0.59 -17.91
CA GLY A 80 -16.77 1.36 -18.19
C GLY A 80 -18.07 0.59 -17.94
N GLU A 81 -18.03 -0.73 -17.71
CA GLU A 81 -19.21 -1.56 -17.45
C GLU A 81 -19.59 -1.51 -15.96
N ALA A 82 -20.38 -0.49 -15.59
CA ALA A 82 -20.52 -0.01 -14.21
C ALA A 82 -20.85 -1.06 -13.14
N GLU A 83 -21.80 -1.97 -13.37
CA GLU A 83 -22.25 -2.92 -12.34
C GLU A 83 -21.21 -4.03 -12.08
N ALA A 84 -20.73 -4.68 -13.14
CA ALA A 84 -19.72 -5.73 -13.04
C ALA A 84 -18.37 -5.17 -12.53
N ALA A 85 -17.98 -3.99 -13.01
CA ALA A 85 -16.75 -3.33 -12.58
C ALA A 85 -16.83 -2.83 -11.12
N GLY A 86 -18.02 -2.41 -10.68
CA GLY A 86 -18.29 -2.00 -9.30
C GLY A 86 -18.08 -3.13 -8.29
N GLU A 87 -18.59 -4.34 -8.56
CA GLU A 87 -18.37 -5.51 -7.70
C GLU A 87 -16.90 -5.94 -7.66
N VAL A 88 -16.20 -5.86 -8.80
CA VAL A 88 -14.76 -6.13 -8.85
C VAL A 88 -13.98 -5.14 -7.97
N LEU A 89 -14.30 -3.86 -8.05
CA LEU A 89 -13.71 -2.82 -7.21
C LEU A 89 -13.98 -3.07 -5.72
N HIS A 90 -15.23 -3.37 -5.36
CA HIS A 90 -15.62 -3.66 -3.97
C HIS A 90 -14.80 -4.83 -3.39
N ARG A 91 -14.72 -5.96 -4.10
CA ARG A 91 -13.92 -7.12 -3.67
C ARG A 91 -12.43 -6.81 -3.61
N THR A 92 -11.93 -5.97 -4.51
CA THR A 92 -10.52 -5.56 -4.52
C THR A 92 -10.17 -4.73 -3.29
N ARG A 93 -11.00 -3.73 -2.93
CA ARG A 93 -10.84 -2.96 -1.68
C ARG A 93 -10.89 -3.86 -0.45
N LYS A 94 -11.88 -4.76 -0.38
CA LYS A 94 -12.01 -5.72 0.73
C LYS A 94 -10.76 -6.58 0.89
N LEU A 95 -10.19 -7.08 -0.22
CA LEU A 95 -8.96 -7.87 -0.16
C LEU A 95 -7.76 -7.03 0.27
N SER A 96 -7.67 -5.76 -0.15
CA SER A 96 -6.61 -4.85 0.29
C SER A 96 -6.64 -4.67 1.81
N ASP A 97 -7.83 -4.48 2.40
CA ASP A 97 -7.98 -4.38 3.85
C ASP A 97 -7.65 -5.68 4.59
N VAL A 98 -8.08 -6.83 4.06
CA VAL A 98 -7.74 -8.16 4.59
C VAL A 98 -6.22 -8.35 4.57
N THR A 99 -5.59 -8.04 3.44
CA THR A 99 -4.13 -8.17 3.25
C THR A 99 -3.41 -7.30 4.27
N TYR A 100 -3.83 -6.05 4.44
CA TYR A 100 -3.27 -5.16 5.46
C TYR A 100 -3.38 -5.76 6.87
N ARG A 101 -4.57 -6.22 7.28
CA ARG A 101 -4.78 -6.78 8.63
C ARG A 101 -3.92 -8.01 8.90
N VAL A 102 -3.78 -8.91 7.91
CA VAL A 102 -2.91 -10.10 8.02
C VAL A 102 -1.47 -9.69 8.26
N PHE A 103 -0.91 -8.86 7.38
CA PHE A 103 0.50 -8.47 7.47
C PHE A 103 0.78 -7.53 8.64
N ALA A 104 -0.18 -6.71 9.06
CA ALA A 104 -0.06 -5.89 10.26
C ALA A 104 -0.03 -6.72 11.55
N ALA A 105 -0.85 -7.78 11.65
CA ALA A 105 -0.79 -8.71 12.77
C ALA A 105 0.59 -9.38 12.85
N LEU A 106 1.12 -9.86 11.71
CA LEU A 106 2.46 -10.44 11.62
C LEU A 106 3.56 -9.46 12.03
N ALA A 107 3.49 -8.22 11.55
CA ALA A 107 4.43 -7.15 11.92
C ALA A 107 4.38 -6.82 13.43
N GLY A 108 3.20 -6.99 14.05
CA GLY A 108 2.99 -6.83 15.49
C GLY A 108 3.34 -8.07 16.33
N GLY A 109 3.77 -9.18 15.71
CA GLY A 109 4.05 -10.43 16.40
C GLY A 109 2.81 -11.18 16.90
N ALA A 110 1.63 -10.84 16.36
CA ALA A 110 0.36 -11.48 16.68
C ALA A 110 -0.12 -12.40 15.54
N PRO A 111 -0.85 -13.49 15.85
CA PRO A 111 -1.48 -14.28 14.81
C PRO A 111 -2.59 -13.48 14.10
N PRO A 112 -2.69 -13.52 12.76
CA PRO A 112 -3.82 -12.97 12.03
C PRO A 112 -5.15 -13.60 12.44
N SER A 113 -6.26 -12.89 12.24
CA SER A 113 -7.58 -13.45 12.54
C SER A 113 -7.91 -14.63 11.61
N PRO A 114 -8.58 -15.70 12.10
CA PRO A 114 -8.97 -16.83 11.24
C PRO A 114 -9.83 -16.40 10.04
N GLY A 115 -10.69 -15.39 10.21
CA GLY A 115 -11.52 -14.84 9.15
C GLY A 115 -10.71 -14.15 8.04
N ASP A 116 -9.69 -13.37 8.41
CA ASP A 116 -8.81 -12.73 7.42
C ASP A 116 -7.95 -13.78 6.69
N VAL A 117 -7.46 -14.80 7.40
CA VAL A 117 -6.73 -15.93 6.78
C VAL A 117 -7.63 -16.67 5.78
N ALA A 118 -8.87 -16.98 6.17
CA ALA A 118 -9.82 -17.64 5.28
C ALA A 118 -10.16 -16.80 4.05
N ALA A 119 -10.32 -15.48 4.22
CA ALA A 119 -10.58 -14.56 3.10
C ALA A 119 -9.39 -14.49 2.14
N LEU A 120 -8.15 -14.42 2.65
CA LEU A 120 -6.94 -14.43 1.84
C LEU A 120 -6.77 -15.77 1.11
N GLN A 121 -7.02 -16.89 1.79
CA GLN A 121 -7.00 -18.23 1.19
C GLN A 121 -8.03 -18.36 0.07
N ALA A 122 -9.26 -17.86 0.26
CA ALA A 122 -10.30 -17.90 -0.76
C ALA A 122 -9.90 -17.09 -2.01
N ALA A 123 -9.31 -15.90 -1.81
CA ALA A 123 -8.81 -15.06 -2.90
C ALA A 123 -7.66 -15.72 -3.65
N TYR A 124 -6.70 -16.33 -2.95
CA TYR A 124 -5.62 -17.10 -3.57
C TYR A 124 -6.17 -18.29 -4.37
N GLY A 125 -7.09 -19.06 -3.79
CA GLY A 125 -7.73 -20.17 -4.50
C GLY A 125 -8.49 -19.73 -5.75
N GLU A 126 -9.16 -18.57 -5.72
CA GLU A 126 -9.78 -17.99 -6.91
C GLU A 126 -8.75 -17.61 -7.97
N ALA A 127 -7.64 -16.99 -7.57
CA ALA A 127 -6.55 -16.63 -8.46
C ALA A 127 -5.95 -17.86 -9.15
N VAL A 128 -5.69 -18.94 -8.39
CA VAL A 128 -5.16 -20.20 -8.94
C VAL A 128 -6.16 -20.86 -9.88
N ARG A 129 -7.45 -20.94 -9.51
CA ARG A 129 -8.49 -21.56 -10.36
C ARG A 129 -8.68 -20.88 -11.70
N ASN A 130 -8.49 -19.57 -11.76
CA ASN A 130 -8.65 -18.78 -13.00
C ASN A 130 -7.32 -18.53 -13.72
N GLY A 131 -6.19 -18.95 -13.13
CA GLY A 131 -4.86 -18.71 -13.65
C GLY A 131 -4.28 -19.93 -14.35
N THR A 132 -3.41 -19.70 -15.33
CA THR A 132 -2.53 -20.72 -15.89
C THR A 132 -1.12 -20.49 -15.38
N LEU A 133 -0.52 -21.53 -14.83
CA LEU A 133 0.87 -21.51 -14.38
C LEU A 133 1.81 -21.67 -15.57
N ALA A 134 2.78 -20.77 -15.69
CA ALA A 134 3.92 -20.92 -16.59
C ALA A 134 5.22 -20.91 -15.78
N ILE A 135 6.20 -21.73 -16.17
CA ILE A 135 7.53 -21.75 -15.55
C ILE A 135 8.49 -21.03 -16.50
N THR A 136 9.12 -19.95 -16.01
CA THR A 136 10.11 -19.17 -16.77
C THR A 136 11.50 -19.37 -16.16
N SER A 137 12.52 -18.78 -16.79
CA SER A 137 13.89 -18.74 -16.25
C SER A 137 14.01 -17.99 -14.91
N THR A 138 13.03 -17.14 -14.58
CA THR A 138 13.00 -16.37 -13.33
C THR A 138 12.09 -16.99 -12.27
N GLY A 139 11.38 -18.07 -12.61
CA GLY A 139 10.51 -18.81 -11.70
C GLY A 139 9.08 -18.98 -12.21
N PRO A 140 8.17 -19.47 -11.36
CA PRO A 140 6.76 -19.61 -11.71
C PRO A 140 6.08 -18.24 -11.85
N VAL A 141 5.26 -18.10 -12.88
CA VAL A 141 4.39 -16.94 -13.11
C VAL A 141 2.96 -17.40 -13.38
N PHE A 142 1.99 -16.60 -12.94
CA PHE A 142 0.59 -16.81 -13.26
C PHE A 142 0.15 -15.89 -14.38
N ASN A 143 -0.55 -16.46 -15.36
CA ASN A 143 -1.26 -15.73 -16.40
C ASN A 143 -2.77 -15.89 -16.19
N TRP A 144 -3.54 -14.83 -16.41
CA TRP A 144 -5.00 -14.84 -16.29
C TRP A 144 -5.65 -14.44 -17.61
N PRO A 145 -6.89 -14.88 -17.88
CA PRO A 145 -7.66 -14.49 -19.05
C PRO A 145 -7.74 -12.97 -19.24
N GLU A 146 -7.83 -12.54 -20.50
CA GLU A 146 -7.91 -11.14 -20.87
C GLU A 146 -9.09 -10.84 -21.81
N PRO A 147 -9.72 -9.66 -21.69
CA PRO A 147 -9.54 -8.66 -20.62
C PRO A 147 -10.32 -9.03 -19.35
N ASP A 148 -9.70 -8.92 -18.17
CA ASP A 148 -10.37 -9.14 -16.89
C ASP A 148 -9.80 -8.24 -15.78
N LEU A 149 -10.64 -7.36 -15.21
CA LEU A 149 -10.25 -6.42 -14.15
C LEU A 149 -9.84 -7.13 -12.85
N ARG A 150 -10.24 -8.39 -12.67
CA ARG A 150 -9.88 -9.19 -11.49
C ARG A 150 -8.38 -9.52 -11.43
N VAL A 151 -7.63 -9.30 -12.52
CA VAL A 151 -6.17 -9.50 -12.55
C VAL A 151 -5.45 -8.80 -11.40
N VAL A 152 -5.88 -7.60 -11.01
CA VAL A 152 -5.26 -6.84 -9.91
C VAL A 152 -5.40 -7.61 -8.59
N ARG A 153 -6.62 -8.06 -8.25
CA ARG A 153 -6.85 -8.82 -7.01
C ARG A 153 -6.20 -10.20 -7.05
N TRP A 154 -6.15 -10.85 -8.22
CA TRP A 154 -5.54 -12.17 -8.36
C TRP A 154 -4.02 -12.11 -8.20
N ALA A 155 -3.37 -11.14 -8.85
CA ALA A 155 -1.94 -10.92 -8.70
C ALA A 155 -1.56 -10.57 -7.25
N ALA A 156 -2.34 -9.71 -6.60
CA ALA A 156 -2.14 -9.38 -5.19
C ALA A 156 -2.30 -10.61 -4.27
N ALA A 157 -3.28 -11.48 -4.52
CA ALA A 157 -3.48 -12.70 -3.74
C ALA A 157 -2.34 -13.71 -3.90
N VAL A 158 -1.84 -13.92 -5.12
CA VAL A 158 -0.66 -14.76 -5.38
C VAL A 158 0.57 -14.17 -4.69
N SER A 159 0.81 -12.86 -4.85
CA SER A 159 1.92 -12.18 -4.18
C SER A 159 1.84 -12.28 -2.65
N ALA A 160 0.63 -12.24 -2.08
CA ALA A 160 0.46 -12.38 -0.64
C ALA A 160 0.87 -13.77 -0.14
N PHE A 161 0.45 -14.82 -0.85
CA PHE A 161 0.85 -16.19 -0.54
C PHE A 161 2.37 -16.38 -0.68
N ASP A 162 2.96 -15.89 -1.77
CA ASP A 162 4.40 -15.97 -1.99
C ASP A 162 5.18 -15.23 -0.90
N THR A 163 4.73 -14.02 -0.52
CA THR A 163 5.36 -13.23 0.55
C THR A 163 5.28 -13.93 1.90
N LEU A 164 4.13 -14.52 2.25
CA LEU A 164 3.96 -15.29 3.49
C LEU A 164 4.89 -16.52 3.54
N ARG A 165 5.21 -17.10 2.38
CA ARG A 165 6.10 -18.26 2.26
C ARG A 165 7.58 -17.88 2.26
N SER A 166 7.94 -16.76 1.64
CA SER A 166 9.34 -16.40 1.37
C SER A 166 9.94 -15.36 2.31
N VAL A 167 9.11 -14.61 3.05
CA VAL A 167 9.56 -13.52 3.93
C VAL A 167 9.30 -13.86 5.38
N ALA A 168 10.35 -13.84 6.21
CA ALA A 168 10.19 -14.02 7.64
C ALA A 168 9.28 -12.93 8.24
N PRO A 169 8.31 -13.27 9.12
CA PRO A 169 7.42 -12.28 9.75
C PRO A 169 8.14 -11.11 10.41
N THR A 170 9.32 -11.35 11.00
CA THR A 170 10.17 -10.33 11.64
C THR A 170 10.75 -9.29 10.66
N LYS A 171 10.73 -9.57 9.36
CA LYS A 171 11.12 -8.63 8.30
C LYS A 171 9.95 -7.81 7.78
N ILE A 172 8.70 -8.16 8.09
CA ILE A 172 7.53 -7.36 7.74
C ILE A 172 7.31 -6.32 8.84
N LYS A 173 7.24 -5.05 8.46
CA LYS A 173 7.16 -3.94 9.41
C LYS A 173 6.11 -2.91 9.03
N ILE A 174 5.63 -2.20 10.03
CA ILE A 174 4.76 -1.03 9.88
C ILE A 174 5.61 0.23 9.99
N CYS A 175 5.41 1.18 9.08
CA CYS A 175 6.10 2.46 9.09
C CYS A 175 5.69 3.29 10.31
N GLY A 176 6.65 3.57 11.19
CA GLY A 176 6.46 4.43 12.36
C GLY A 176 6.69 5.91 12.08
N GLY A 177 6.73 6.33 10.81
CA GLY A 177 6.89 7.73 10.43
C GLY A 177 5.55 8.41 10.14
N GLU A 178 5.54 9.73 10.20
CA GLU A 178 4.51 10.56 9.60
C GLU A 178 4.73 10.66 8.07
N GLY A 179 3.65 10.49 7.29
CA GLY A 179 3.61 10.67 5.84
C GLY A 179 3.69 12.13 5.42
N ARG A 180 3.52 12.40 4.12
CA ARG A 180 3.71 13.74 3.52
C ARG A 180 2.80 14.80 4.14
N ASP A 181 1.62 14.40 4.60
CA ASP A 181 0.61 15.30 5.18
C ASP A 181 0.71 15.42 6.71
N GLY A 182 1.77 14.85 7.31
CA GLY A 182 1.97 14.86 8.76
C GLY A 182 1.08 13.91 9.55
N ILE A 183 0.37 13.01 8.85
CA ILE A 183 -0.44 11.94 9.41
C ILE A 183 0.43 10.69 9.58
N PRO A 184 0.26 9.84 10.61
CA PRO A 184 1.02 8.61 10.72
C PRO A 184 0.81 7.71 9.49
N CYS A 185 1.91 7.32 8.85
CA CYS A 185 1.92 6.59 7.58
C CYS A 185 1.28 5.20 7.71
N GLY A 186 1.74 4.40 8.66
CA GLY A 186 1.16 3.06 8.92
C GLY A 186 1.38 2.03 7.81
N TRP A 187 2.10 2.36 6.74
CA TRP A 187 2.32 1.43 5.64
C TRP A 187 3.16 0.22 6.01
N LEU A 188 2.83 -0.91 5.41
CA LEU A 188 3.60 -2.14 5.50
C LEU A 188 4.79 -2.11 4.55
N PHE A 189 5.93 -2.65 4.97
CA PHE A 189 7.10 -2.82 4.12
C PHE A 189 7.96 -4.00 4.54
N ILE A 190 8.75 -4.52 3.60
CA ILE A 190 9.81 -5.50 3.87
C ILE A 190 11.10 -4.78 4.27
N ASP A 191 11.63 -5.16 5.42
CA ASP A 191 12.94 -4.75 5.88
C ASP A 191 14.05 -5.55 5.19
N THR A 192 14.62 -4.95 4.15
CA THR A 192 15.74 -5.53 3.39
C THR A 192 17.10 -5.36 4.07
N THR A 193 17.18 -4.71 5.23
CA THR A 193 18.44 -4.55 5.95
C THR A 193 18.86 -5.86 6.63
N LYS A 194 20.18 -6.11 6.67
CA LYS A 194 20.77 -7.31 7.29
C LYS A 194 20.24 -7.52 8.71
N ASN A 195 20.30 -6.48 9.54
CA ASN A 195 19.98 -6.54 10.97
C ASN A 195 18.51 -6.23 11.29
N GLY A 196 17.65 -6.04 10.29
CA GLY A 196 16.25 -5.67 10.55
C GLY A 196 16.15 -4.31 11.27
N SER A 197 16.92 -3.31 10.85
CA SER A 197 16.99 -2.00 11.48
C SER A 197 16.18 -0.91 10.76
N ARG A 198 15.55 -1.20 9.61
CA ARG A 198 14.72 -0.24 8.89
C ARG A 198 13.47 0.09 9.72
N ARG A 199 13.18 1.38 9.85
CA ARG A 199 12.05 1.92 10.64
C ARG A 199 10.98 2.61 9.80
N TRP A 200 11.29 2.89 8.54
CA TRP A 200 10.45 3.69 7.65
C TRP A 200 10.29 3.01 6.29
N CYS A 201 9.09 3.11 5.71
CA CYS A 201 8.80 2.61 4.37
C CYS A 201 9.65 3.31 3.31
N SER A 202 10.02 4.58 3.50
CA SER A 202 10.99 5.26 2.66
C SER A 202 11.85 6.22 3.48
N MET A 203 13.14 6.28 3.15
CA MET A 203 14.07 7.22 3.75
C MET A 203 13.79 8.66 3.27
N SER A 204 13.38 8.85 2.02
CA SER A 204 13.05 10.18 1.47
C SER A 204 11.74 10.71 2.06
N ASP A 205 10.70 9.88 2.08
CA ASP A 205 9.35 10.36 2.36
C ASP A 205 9.07 10.41 3.86
N CYS A 206 9.27 9.30 4.56
CA CYS A 206 9.03 9.22 6.00
C CYS A 206 10.30 9.53 6.80
N GLY A 207 11.45 8.99 6.41
CA GLY A 207 12.69 9.07 7.19
C GLY A 207 13.22 10.49 7.38
N ASN A 208 13.37 11.25 6.29
CA ASN A 208 13.87 12.62 6.32
C ASN A 208 12.89 13.56 7.03
N THR A 209 11.59 13.44 6.74
CA THR A 209 10.52 14.21 7.39
C THR A 209 10.59 14.08 8.91
N ASN A 210 10.69 12.85 9.42
CA ASN A 210 10.75 12.60 10.87
C ASN A 210 12.07 13.08 11.49
N LYS A 211 13.20 12.93 10.79
CA LYS A 211 14.50 13.47 11.24
C LYS A 211 14.49 14.99 11.37
N SER A 212 13.99 15.68 10.35
CA SER A 212 13.87 17.15 10.32
C SER A 212 12.96 17.66 11.43
N ARG A 213 11.79 17.03 11.64
CA ARG A 213 10.86 17.38 12.73
C ARG A 213 11.52 17.22 14.11
N ARG A 214 12.19 16.09 14.36
CA ARG A 214 12.91 15.85 15.63
C ARG A 214 14.00 16.90 15.87
N GLN A 215 14.75 17.27 14.82
CA GLN A 215 15.76 18.31 14.93
C GLN A 215 15.15 19.69 15.23
N ASN A 216 14.05 20.04 14.57
CA ASN A 216 13.33 21.30 14.79
C ASN A 216 12.75 21.38 16.21
N ALA A 217 12.14 20.29 16.71
CA ALA A 217 11.63 20.21 18.07
C ALA A 217 12.75 20.42 19.09
N ARG A 218 13.89 19.73 18.92
CA ARG A 218 15.07 19.90 19.77
C ARG A 218 15.58 21.35 19.76
N ARG A 219 15.71 21.97 18.58
CA ARG A 219 16.12 23.39 18.46
C ARG A 219 15.14 24.34 19.16
N ARG A 220 13.83 24.07 19.10
CA ARG A 220 12.81 24.86 19.82
C ARG A 220 12.97 24.73 21.33
N THR A 221 13.16 23.51 21.85
CA THR A 221 13.41 23.27 23.29
C THR A 221 14.70 23.93 23.76
N GLU A 222 15.78 23.86 22.98
CA GLU A 222 17.06 24.52 23.27
C GLU A 222 16.95 26.06 23.24
N ARG A 223 16.16 26.62 22.30
CA ARG A 223 15.88 28.06 22.26
C ARG A 223 15.04 28.51 23.46
N ALA A 224 14.02 27.73 23.83
CA ALA A 224 13.16 28.02 24.97
C ALA A 224 13.94 28.00 26.29
N SER A 225 14.80 26.99 26.49
CA SER A 225 15.64 26.89 27.69
C SER A 225 16.68 28.02 27.79
N ARG A 226 17.26 28.45 26.66
CA ARG A 226 18.14 29.64 26.61
C ARG A 226 17.40 30.94 26.93
N SER A 227 16.19 31.13 26.39
CA SER A 227 15.37 32.32 26.70
C SER A 227 14.86 32.36 28.15
N GLY A 228 14.58 31.21 28.75
CA GLY A 228 14.23 31.12 30.18
C GLY A 228 15.42 31.46 31.07
N ARG A 229 16.62 30.96 30.73
CA ARG A 229 17.86 31.22 31.46
C ARG A 229 18.29 32.70 31.40
N SER A 230 18.13 33.38 30.26
CA SER A 230 18.42 34.81 30.12
C SER A 230 17.45 35.74 30.88
N ARG A 231 16.23 35.26 31.16
CA ARG A 231 15.23 35.99 31.94
C ARG A 231 15.49 35.88 33.45
N ALA A 232 16.04 34.74 33.89
CA ALA A 232 16.39 34.50 35.30
C ALA A 232 17.62 35.31 35.76
N THR A 233 18.59 35.59 34.88
CA THR A 233 19.80 36.38 35.20
C THR A 233 19.61 37.90 35.17
N ARG A 234 18.42 38.41 34.85
CA ARG A 234 18.10 39.85 34.84
C ARG A 234 17.26 40.30 36.06
N ARG A 235 17.07 39.43 37.05
CA ARG A 235 16.49 39.73 38.35
C ARG A 235 17.59 39.67 39.40
#